data_AF-A0A2H5ZGD8-F1
#
_entry.id   AF-A0A2H5ZGD8-F1
#
_cell.length_a   1.000
_cell.length_b   1.000
_cell.length_c   1.000
_cell.angle_alpha   90.00
_cell.angle_beta   90.00
_cell.angle_gamma   90.00
#
_symmetry.space_group_name_H-M   'P 1'
#
loop_
_entity.id
_entity.type
_entity.pdbx_description
1 polymer ?
#
loop_
_entity_poly.entity_id
_entity_poly.type
_entity_poly.pdbx_seq_one_letter_code
_entity_poly.pdbx_strand_id
1 'polypeptide(L)'
;MASILASLWNEHILDHATIQDTNDRFLANLQRGGLYSVVPRVPGGEITPEKLIVIGQVAQKYGLYTKITGGQRIDLFGAELHQLPDIWEELVNAGFESGHAYGKAMRTVKSCVGSTWCRFGVRDSVGFAIRVEMRYRGIRAPHKIKAAVSGCIRECAEAQSKDFGLIATEKGWNLYVCGNGGAKPRHADLLATDLDEETAIRYIDRFLMYYIQTADPLTRTSVWLEKLERGIEQVRDVVVHDRLGIAADLEAQMQRLVESYRCEWTEVVRNPERRRWFRQFVNTQKVQPGIGLIQERGQRRPVDWPADASLPPPEEMHLSNGETLAHALRNGSRRWVRVGRVEDFPADGAGVVLYGRTQIAVYRFASRDEWYATQNICPHKRALVLARGLLGDHDGVPTIACPLHKKLFALTTGRCLSGEPLTLATFPVEVRDGAVWLHLPPEELLDEALATDRVALGRSSAFAT
;
A
#
# COMPACT_ATOMS: atom_id res chain seq x y z
N MET A 1 -12.28 2.36 7.31
CA MET A 1 -12.58 3.49 8.22
C MET A 1 -11.49 4.55 8.16
N ALA A 2 -10.21 4.20 8.34
CA ALA A 2 -9.10 5.15 8.35
C ALA A 2 -9.03 6.10 7.13
N SER A 3 -9.24 5.59 5.90
CA SER A 3 -9.28 6.43 4.70
C SER A 3 -10.45 7.41 4.66
N ILE A 4 -11.57 7.12 5.33
CA ILE A 4 -12.72 8.05 5.40
C ILE A 4 -12.39 9.18 6.40
N LEU A 5 -11.82 8.83 7.56
CA LEU A 5 -11.39 9.81 8.56
C LEU A 5 -10.29 10.73 8.03
N ALA A 6 -9.36 10.20 7.24
CA ALA A 6 -8.32 11.00 6.59
C ALA A 6 -8.91 12.09 5.68
N SER A 7 -10.09 11.87 5.08
CA SER A 7 -10.77 12.85 4.23
C SER A 7 -11.50 13.95 5.01
N LEU A 8 -11.46 13.94 6.34
CA LEU A 8 -11.99 15.03 7.17
C LEU A 8 -10.95 16.14 7.39
N TRP A 9 -9.69 15.77 7.64
CA TRP A 9 -8.63 16.69 8.04
C TRP A 9 -7.41 16.70 7.11
N ASN A 10 -7.25 15.68 6.26
CA ASN A 10 -6.12 15.49 5.34
C ASN A 10 -4.74 15.53 6.02
N GLU A 11 -4.68 15.08 7.28
CA GLU A 11 -3.42 14.90 7.99
C GLU A 11 -2.57 13.80 7.34
N HIS A 12 -1.26 13.82 7.60
CA HIS A 12 -0.37 12.84 7.01
C HIS A 12 -0.71 11.43 7.52
N ILE A 13 -0.85 10.47 6.60
CA ILE A 13 -1.38 9.13 6.90
C ILE A 13 -0.55 8.36 7.95
N LEU A 14 0.76 8.62 8.02
CA LEU A 14 1.63 8.01 9.04
C LEU A 14 1.39 8.54 10.45
N ASP A 15 0.76 9.70 10.62
CA ASP A 15 0.40 10.23 11.94
C ASP A 15 -0.74 9.40 12.56
N HIS A 16 -1.46 8.64 11.72
CA HIS A 16 -2.53 7.70 12.09
C HIS A 16 -2.16 6.25 11.79
N ALA A 17 -0.87 5.89 11.75
CA ALA A 17 -0.40 4.59 11.24
C ALA A 17 -1.10 3.38 11.89
N THR A 18 -1.49 3.46 13.16
CA THR A 18 -2.11 2.36 13.91
C THR A 18 -3.41 1.86 13.28
N ILE A 19 -4.22 2.74 12.68
CA ILE A 19 -5.49 2.38 12.03
C ILE A 19 -5.37 2.12 10.53
N GLN A 20 -4.19 2.36 9.95
CA GLN A 20 -3.93 2.17 8.52
C GLN A 20 -3.61 0.72 8.19
N ASP A 21 -3.96 0.29 6.98
CA ASP A 21 -3.51 -1.00 6.46
C ASP A 21 -2.01 -0.96 6.10
N THR A 22 -1.41 -2.14 5.88
CA THR A 22 0.03 -2.26 5.62
C THR A 22 0.51 -1.37 4.47
N ASN A 23 -0.27 -1.22 3.39
CA ASN A 23 0.17 -0.45 2.24
C ASN A 23 0.23 1.05 2.55
N ASP A 24 -0.76 1.57 3.28
CA ASP A 24 -0.77 2.96 3.74
C ASP A 24 0.31 3.20 4.82
N ARG A 25 0.57 2.24 5.72
CA ARG A 25 1.67 2.33 6.72
C ARG A 25 3.07 2.45 6.11
N PHE A 26 3.29 1.88 4.93
CA PHE A 26 4.58 1.94 4.22
C PHE A 26 4.53 2.79 2.96
N LEU A 27 3.44 3.53 2.73
CA LEU A 27 3.23 4.39 1.57
C LEU A 27 3.56 3.72 0.22
N ALA A 28 3.35 2.42 0.12
CA ALA A 28 3.73 1.62 -1.04
C ALA A 28 2.93 0.30 -1.08
N ASN A 29 2.66 -0.22 -2.28
CA ASN A 29 1.97 -1.50 -2.39
C ASN A 29 2.96 -2.62 -2.08
N LEU A 30 2.63 -3.45 -1.08
CA LEU A 30 3.34 -4.67 -0.79
C LEU A 30 3.11 -5.69 -1.91
N GLN A 31 4.21 -6.22 -2.43
CA GLN A 31 4.27 -7.19 -3.53
C GLN A 31 4.83 -8.54 -3.04
N ARG A 32 4.88 -9.51 -3.96
CA ARG A 32 5.47 -10.84 -3.72
C ARG A 32 6.86 -10.72 -3.07
N GLY A 33 7.12 -11.57 -2.08
CA GLY A 33 8.38 -11.61 -1.35
C GLY A 33 8.61 -10.47 -0.35
N GLY A 34 7.62 -9.60 -0.13
CA GLY A 34 7.80 -8.44 0.73
C GLY A 34 8.54 -7.28 0.06
N LEU A 35 8.59 -7.28 -1.27
CA LEU A 35 9.05 -6.15 -2.08
C LEU A 35 7.92 -5.12 -2.24
N TYR A 36 8.23 -3.96 -2.82
CA TYR A 36 7.30 -2.86 -3.02
C TYR A 36 7.29 -2.37 -4.45
N SER A 37 6.18 -1.72 -4.82
CA SER A 37 6.08 -0.96 -6.07
C SER A 37 6.17 0.54 -5.82
N VAL A 38 6.90 1.24 -6.67
CA VAL A 38 7.02 2.70 -6.74
C VAL A 38 6.31 3.17 -8.00
N VAL A 39 5.33 4.06 -7.84
CA VAL A 39 4.50 4.56 -8.95
C VAL A 39 4.45 6.08 -8.88
N PRO A 40 5.33 6.79 -9.60
CA PRO A 40 5.30 8.24 -9.72
C PRO A 40 3.99 8.70 -10.36
N ARG A 41 3.53 9.90 -9.98
CA ARG A 41 2.38 10.54 -10.63
C ARG A 41 2.78 11.04 -12.02
N VAL A 42 1.93 10.76 -13.01
CA VAL A 42 2.04 11.26 -14.38
C VAL A 42 0.66 11.78 -14.78
N PRO A 43 0.33 13.06 -14.48
CA PRO A 43 -1.00 13.62 -14.73
C PRO A 43 -1.39 13.54 -16.21
N GLY A 44 -2.61 13.05 -16.49
CA GLY A 44 -3.11 12.88 -17.86
C GLY A 44 -2.29 11.92 -18.74
N GLY A 45 -1.32 11.20 -18.16
CA GLY A 45 -0.36 10.41 -18.93
C GLY A 45 0.68 11.23 -19.70
N GLU A 46 0.79 12.53 -19.42
CA GLU A 46 1.74 13.43 -20.08
C GLU A 46 3.06 13.48 -19.29
N ILE A 47 4.16 13.14 -19.95
CA ILE A 47 5.51 13.07 -19.36
C ILE A 47 6.55 13.66 -20.30
N THR A 48 7.46 14.47 -19.76
CA THR A 48 8.57 15.02 -20.55
C THR A 48 9.67 13.98 -20.77
N PRO A 49 10.47 14.09 -21.85
CA PRO A 49 11.62 13.21 -22.07
C PRO A 49 12.59 13.15 -20.89
N GLU A 50 12.85 14.28 -20.22
CA GLU A 50 13.78 14.35 -19.08
C GLU A 50 13.24 13.55 -17.89
N LYS A 51 11.95 13.70 -17.58
CA LYS A 51 11.29 12.92 -16.52
C LYS A 51 11.26 11.43 -16.86
N LEU A 52 11.06 11.08 -18.13
CA LEU A 52 11.11 9.69 -18.59
C LEU A 52 12.52 9.08 -18.42
N ILE A 53 13.58 9.85 -18.73
CA ILE A 53 14.98 9.45 -18.50
C ILE A 53 15.24 9.21 -17.01
N VAL A 54 14.77 10.10 -16.13
CA VAL A 54 14.93 9.93 -14.67
C VAL A 54 14.30 8.63 -14.19
N ILE A 55 13.07 8.31 -14.62
CA ILE A 55 12.43 7.03 -14.27
C ILE A 55 13.29 5.85 -14.72
N GLY A 56 13.85 5.92 -15.94
CA GLY A 56 14.76 4.89 -16.46
C GLY A 56 16.03 4.74 -15.65
N GLN A 57 16.66 5.85 -15.26
CA GLN A 57 17.88 5.87 -14.43
C GLN A 57 17.63 5.30 -13.04
N VAL A 58 16.54 5.70 -12.38
CA VAL A 58 16.13 5.16 -11.07
C VAL A 58 15.85 3.65 -11.21
N ALA A 59 15.08 3.24 -12.22
CA ALA A 59 14.81 1.83 -12.46
C ALA A 59 16.09 1.02 -12.67
N GLN A 60 17.07 1.55 -13.42
CA GLN A 60 18.34 0.87 -13.64
C GLN A 60 19.19 0.79 -12.35
N LYS A 61 19.31 1.89 -11.60
CA LYS A 61 20.11 2.00 -10.37
C LYS A 61 19.68 0.99 -9.31
N TYR A 62 18.37 0.87 -9.08
CA TYR A 62 17.81 -0.07 -8.11
C TYR A 62 17.41 -1.41 -8.76
N GLY A 63 17.65 -1.56 -10.07
CA GLY A 63 17.24 -2.66 -10.95
C GLY A 63 15.79 -3.11 -10.74
N LEU A 64 14.88 -2.14 -10.80
CA LEU A 64 13.44 -2.30 -10.67
C LEU A 64 12.84 -2.81 -11.99
N TYR A 65 11.86 -3.70 -11.89
CA TYR A 65 11.04 -4.11 -13.03
C TYR A 65 10.14 -2.95 -13.45
N THR A 66 10.05 -2.67 -14.74
CA THR A 66 9.28 -1.56 -15.31
C THR A 66 8.08 -2.07 -16.11
N LYS A 67 6.92 -1.42 -15.93
CA LYS A 67 5.71 -1.73 -16.69
C LYS A 67 4.85 -0.51 -16.96
N ILE A 68 4.49 -0.30 -18.23
CA ILE A 68 3.44 0.64 -18.61
C ILE A 68 2.08 0.08 -18.20
N THR A 69 1.28 0.91 -17.52
CA THR A 69 -0.04 0.56 -16.99
C THR A 69 -1.16 1.08 -17.87
N GLY A 70 -2.35 0.48 -17.73
CA GLY A 70 -3.57 0.97 -18.39
C GLY A 70 -4.05 2.35 -17.92
N GLY A 71 -3.47 2.89 -16.84
CA GLY A 71 -3.72 4.25 -16.34
C GLY A 71 -2.71 5.29 -16.84
N GLN A 72 -1.95 4.97 -17.90
CA GLN A 72 -0.94 5.85 -18.51
C GLN A 72 0.19 6.25 -17.55
N ARG A 73 0.67 5.28 -16.76
CA ARG A 73 1.80 5.44 -15.85
C ARG A 73 2.84 4.35 -16.05
N ILE A 74 4.02 4.57 -15.49
CA ILE A 74 5.08 3.56 -15.39
C ILE A 74 5.15 3.08 -13.94
N ASP A 75 4.88 1.80 -13.74
CA ASP A 75 5.08 1.14 -12.45
C ASP A 75 6.50 0.58 -12.37
N LEU A 76 7.16 0.80 -11.23
CA LEU A 76 8.45 0.23 -10.87
C LEU A 76 8.25 -0.79 -9.76
N PHE A 77 8.72 -2.03 -9.93
CA PHE A 77 8.54 -3.11 -8.94
C PHE A 77 9.87 -3.67 -8.47
N GLY A 78 9.87 -4.20 -7.24
CA GLY A 78 11.01 -4.93 -6.69
C GLY A 78 11.85 -4.11 -5.71
N ALA A 79 11.37 -2.93 -5.29
CA ALA A 79 12.05 -2.14 -4.28
C ALA A 79 11.98 -2.83 -2.92
N GLU A 80 13.07 -2.82 -2.17
CA GLU A 80 13.09 -3.22 -0.76
C GLU A 80 12.61 -2.06 0.13
N LEU A 81 12.11 -2.38 1.33
CA LEU A 81 11.54 -1.37 2.23
C LEU A 81 12.52 -0.21 2.50
N HIS A 82 13.78 -0.54 2.78
CA HIS A 82 14.82 0.42 3.10
C HIS A 82 15.25 1.29 1.93
N GLN A 83 14.97 0.87 0.69
CA GLN A 83 15.30 1.63 -0.52
C GLN A 83 14.24 2.68 -0.84
N LEU A 84 13.02 2.55 -0.31
CA LEU A 84 11.92 3.42 -0.70
C LEU A 84 12.22 4.92 -0.47
N PRO A 85 12.74 5.37 0.69
CA PRO A 85 13.08 6.78 0.86
C PRO A 85 14.10 7.30 -0.16
N ASP A 86 15.13 6.50 -0.48
CA ASP A 86 16.20 6.91 -1.39
C ASP A 86 15.70 6.96 -2.85
N ILE A 87 14.87 5.99 -3.26
CA ILE A 87 14.21 5.99 -4.56
C ILE A 87 13.30 7.21 -4.71
N TRP A 88 12.48 7.49 -3.69
CA TRP A 88 11.56 8.63 -3.72
C TRP A 88 12.28 9.97 -3.63
N GLU A 89 13.42 10.05 -2.96
CA GLU A 89 14.25 11.26 -2.93
C GLU A 89 14.72 11.65 -4.33
N GLU A 90 15.23 10.71 -5.12
CA GLU A 90 15.62 10.96 -6.52
C GLU A 90 14.43 11.40 -7.37
N LEU A 91 13.28 10.75 -7.23
CA LEU A 91 12.06 11.09 -7.96
C LEU A 91 11.51 12.47 -7.56
N VAL A 92 11.48 12.79 -6.27
CA VAL A 92 11.02 14.08 -5.74
C VAL A 92 11.94 15.21 -6.20
N ASN A 93 13.25 14.99 -6.20
CA ASN A 93 14.23 15.96 -6.70
C ASN A 93 14.05 16.24 -8.20
N ALA A 94 13.54 15.27 -8.97
CA ALA A 94 13.14 15.46 -10.37
C ALA A 94 11.71 16.01 -10.55
N GLY A 95 11.03 16.40 -9.46
CA GLY A 95 9.70 16.99 -9.49
C GLY A 95 8.57 15.98 -9.71
N PHE A 96 8.75 14.73 -9.30
CA PHE A 96 7.65 13.77 -9.20
C PHE A 96 6.94 13.85 -7.84
N GLU A 97 5.67 13.49 -7.85
CA GLU A 97 4.87 13.25 -6.66
C GLU A 97 4.42 11.79 -6.60
N SER A 98 3.90 11.36 -5.45
CA SER A 98 3.31 10.03 -5.35
C SER A 98 2.05 9.88 -6.21
N GLY A 99 1.99 8.79 -6.98
CA GLY A 99 0.79 8.39 -7.69
C GLY A 99 -0.29 7.78 -6.77
N HIS A 100 0.00 7.61 -5.47
CA HIS A 100 -0.91 7.04 -4.46
C HIS A 100 -1.52 5.69 -4.88
N ALA A 101 -0.75 4.88 -5.62
CA ALA A 101 -1.20 3.59 -6.14
C ALA A 101 -1.55 2.58 -5.03
N TYR A 102 -1.08 2.84 -3.81
CA TYR A 102 -1.23 1.99 -2.63
C TYR A 102 -2.50 2.26 -1.84
N GLY A 103 -2.85 3.53 -1.65
CA GLY A 103 -3.99 3.93 -0.83
C GLY A 103 -5.36 3.65 -1.48
N LYS A 104 -6.39 3.74 -0.64
CA LYS A 104 -7.78 4.01 -1.05
C LYS A 104 -7.93 5.49 -1.33
N ALA A 105 -7.31 5.91 -2.42
CA ALA A 105 -7.19 7.31 -2.82
C ALA A 105 -7.59 7.52 -4.28
N MET A 106 -7.62 8.78 -4.70
CA MET A 106 -7.61 9.13 -6.12
C MET A 106 -6.32 8.63 -6.78
N ARG A 107 -6.46 7.69 -7.71
CA ARG A 107 -5.32 7.07 -8.40
C ARG A 107 -4.95 7.85 -9.64
N THR A 108 -5.60 7.61 -10.77
CA THR A 108 -5.21 8.09 -12.10
C THR A 108 -6.36 8.83 -12.77
N VAL A 109 -6.07 9.89 -13.51
CA VAL A 109 -6.97 10.43 -14.53
C VAL A 109 -6.39 10.09 -15.90
N LYS A 110 -7.02 9.16 -16.60
CA LYS A 110 -6.61 8.77 -17.96
C LYS A 110 -7.13 9.80 -18.96
N SER A 111 -6.35 10.18 -19.97
CA SER A 111 -6.81 11.01 -21.08
C SER A 111 -6.46 10.43 -22.44
N CYS A 112 -7.25 10.74 -23.45
CA CYS A 112 -6.75 10.65 -24.82
C CYS A 112 -6.01 11.93 -25.19
N VAL A 113 -5.33 11.94 -26.33
CA VAL A 113 -4.54 13.09 -26.79
C VAL A 113 -5.39 14.32 -27.22
N GLY A 114 -6.73 14.21 -27.13
CA GLY A 114 -7.66 15.33 -27.29
C GLY A 114 -7.57 16.06 -28.63
N SER A 115 -8.09 17.29 -28.67
CA SER A 115 -7.96 18.21 -29.82
C SER A 115 -6.52 18.69 -30.05
N THR A 116 -5.61 18.45 -29.10
CA THR A 116 -4.19 18.80 -29.21
C THR A 116 -3.50 18.04 -30.34
N TRP A 117 -3.88 16.77 -30.56
CA TRP A 117 -3.26 15.91 -31.58
C TRP A 117 -4.24 15.09 -32.41
N CYS A 118 -5.37 14.67 -31.85
CA CYS A 118 -6.30 13.79 -32.56
C CYS A 118 -7.17 14.60 -33.50
N ARG A 119 -7.22 14.22 -34.78
CA ARG A 119 -8.13 14.83 -35.78
C ARG A 119 -9.63 14.71 -35.45
N PHE A 120 -9.99 13.86 -34.50
CA PHE A 120 -11.36 13.70 -34.00
C PHE A 120 -11.58 14.32 -32.62
N GLY A 121 -10.55 14.94 -32.03
CA GLY A 121 -10.64 15.60 -30.74
C GLY A 121 -11.50 16.85 -30.87
N VAL A 122 -12.56 16.92 -30.07
CA VAL A 122 -13.50 18.05 -30.02
C VAL A 122 -13.01 19.10 -29.02
N ARG A 123 -12.40 18.66 -27.90
CA ARG A 123 -11.87 19.53 -26.84
C ARG A 123 -10.55 19.01 -26.29
N ASP A 124 -9.85 19.87 -25.54
CA ASP A 124 -8.59 19.53 -24.89
C ASP A 124 -8.86 18.63 -23.67
N SER A 125 -8.81 17.32 -23.89
CA SER A 125 -8.93 16.35 -22.81
C SER A 125 -7.68 16.20 -21.96
N VAL A 126 -6.50 16.57 -22.48
CA VAL A 126 -5.24 16.41 -21.75
C VAL A 126 -5.14 17.48 -20.68
N GLY A 127 -5.31 18.75 -21.05
CA GLY A 127 -5.33 19.88 -20.12
C GLY A 127 -6.38 19.69 -19.02
N PHE A 128 -7.60 19.28 -19.41
CA PHE A 128 -8.66 19.05 -18.43
C PHE A 128 -8.39 17.83 -17.53
N ALA A 129 -7.82 16.74 -18.05
CA ALA A 129 -7.41 15.61 -17.22
C ALA A 129 -6.32 15.96 -16.22
N ILE A 130 -5.33 16.77 -16.62
CA ILE A 130 -4.28 17.27 -15.72
C ILE A 130 -4.92 18.12 -14.62
N ARG A 131 -5.82 19.05 -14.97
CA ARG A 131 -6.55 19.88 -14.00
C ARG A 131 -7.32 19.04 -12.99
N VAL A 132 -8.09 18.06 -13.45
CA VAL A 132 -8.83 17.11 -12.62
C VAL A 132 -7.88 16.30 -11.72
N GLU A 133 -6.79 15.76 -12.27
CA GLU A 133 -5.85 14.95 -11.50
C GLU A 133 -5.17 15.77 -10.42
N MET A 134 -4.75 16.99 -10.76
CA MET A 134 -4.11 17.89 -9.82
C MET A 134 -5.10 18.35 -8.75
N ARG A 135 -6.35 18.64 -9.08
CA ARG A 135 -7.35 18.99 -8.05
C ARG A 135 -7.54 17.85 -7.04
N TYR A 136 -7.76 16.62 -7.52
CA TYR A 136 -8.16 15.52 -6.64
C TYR A 136 -7.01 14.65 -6.12
N ARG A 137 -5.75 15.06 -6.33
CA ARG A 137 -4.59 14.29 -5.85
C ARG A 137 -4.57 14.19 -4.31
N GLY A 138 -4.23 13.02 -3.80
CA GLY A 138 -4.10 12.75 -2.36
C GLY A 138 -5.41 12.43 -1.64
N ILE A 139 -6.58 12.82 -2.19
CA ILE A 139 -7.89 12.56 -1.59
C ILE A 139 -8.04 11.08 -1.27
N ARG A 140 -8.31 10.80 0.00
CA ARG A 140 -8.69 9.48 0.49
C ARG A 140 -10.20 9.28 0.35
N ALA A 141 -10.63 8.04 0.27
CA ALA A 141 -12.02 7.68 0.04
C ALA A 141 -12.34 6.29 0.59
N PRO A 142 -13.64 5.92 0.73
CA PRO A 142 -14.06 4.59 1.15
C PRO A 142 -13.38 3.48 0.34
N HIS A 143 -13.13 3.72 -0.95
CA HIS A 143 -12.32 2.86 -1.81
C HIS A 143 -11.50 3.68 -2.83
N LYS A 144 -10.57 3.04 -3.56
CA LYS A 144 -9.81 3.66 -4.65
C LYS A 144 -10.73 4.27 -5.72
N ILE A 145 -10.36 5.45 -6.23
CA ILE A 145 -11.06 6.18 -7.28
C ILE A 145 -10.17 6.25 -8.52
N LYS A 146 -10.76 6.06 -9.69
CA LYS A 146 -10.14 6.30 -11.00
C LYS A 146 -11.05 7.22 -11.80
N ALA A 147 -10.46 8.06 -12.63
CA ALA A 147 -11.20 8.89 -13.55
C ALA A 147 -10.60 8.88 -14.96
N ALA A 148 -11.33 9.44 -15.90
CA ALA A 148 -10.79 9.73 -17.22
C ALA A 148 -11.51 10.86 -17.93
N VAL A 149 -10.81 11.50 -18.88
CA VAL A 149 -11.32 12.57 -19.72
C VAL A 149 -11.09 12.21 -21.18
N SER A 150 -12.17 12.07 -21.95
CA SER A 150 -12.13 11.77 -23.38
C SER A 150 -12.48 13.01 -24.19
N GLY A 151 -11.60 13.39 -25.12
CA GLY A 151 -11.80 14.56 -25.98
C GLY A 151 -12.86 14.40 -27.06
N CYS A 152 -13.53 13.24 -27.18
CA CYS A 152 -14.69 13.02 -28.04
C CYS A 152 -15.42 11.71 -27.69
N ILE A 153 -16.56 11.45 -28.35
CA ILE A 153 -17.41 10.26 -28.18
C ILE A 153 -16.74 8.92 -28.52
N ARG A 154 -15.58 8.92 -29.18
CA ARG A 154 -14.79 7.70 -29.43
C ARG A 154 -14.16 7.11 -28.18
N GLU A 155 -14.13 7.90 -27.10
CA GLU A 155 -13.98 7.38 -25.74
C GLU A 155 -12.64 6.64 -25.49
N CYS A 156 -11.55 7.00 -26.19
CA CYS A 156 -10.27 6.28 -26.04
C CYS A 156 -9.68 6.30 -24.61
N ALA A 157 -10.17 7.17 -23.74
CA ALA A 157 -9.77 7.22 -22.33
C ALA A 157 -10.56 6.26 -21.42
N GLU A 158 -11.59 5.57 -21.95
CA GLU A 158 -12.46 4.66 -21.21
C GLU A 158 -13.17 5.33 -20.01
N ALA A 159 -13.57 6.60 -20.15
CA ALA A 159 -14.31 7.41 -19.18
C ALA A 159 -15.54 6.73 -18.57
N GLN A 160 -16.32 5.98 -19.34
CA GLN A 160 -17.50 5.28 -18.82
C GLN A 160 -17.13 4.05 -17.98
N SER A 161 -15.87 3.60 -17.97
CA SER A 161 -15.41 2.50 -17.10
C SER A 161 -14.83 2.98 -15.76
N LYS A 162 -14.86 4.29 -15.49
CA LYS A 162 -14.21 4.91 -14.34
C LYS A 162 -15.23 5.35 -13.29
N ASP A 163 -14.75 5.57 -12.06
CA ASP A 163 -15.60 5.98 -10.94
C ASP A 163 -16.26 7.35 -11.23
N PHE A 164 -15.59 8.22 -11.99
CA PHE A 164 -16.21 9.31 -12.76
C PHE A 164 -15.47 9.55 -14.08
N GLY A 165 -16.15 10.06 -15.09
CA GLY A 165 -15.57 10.28 -16.41
C GLY A 165 -16.21 11.43 -17.17
N LEU A 166 -15.42 12.09 -18.00
CA LEU A 166 -15.85 13.23 -18.81
C LEU A 166 -15.68 12.89 -20.30
N ILE A 167 -16.71 13.17 -21.10
CA ILE A 167 -16.67 12.98 -22.55
C ILE A 167 -17.06 14.28 -23.22
N ALA A 168 -16.17 14.81 -24.06
CA ALA A 168 -16.42 16.05 -24.79
C ALA A 168 -17.52 15.87 -25.85
N THR A 169 -18.37 16.88 -25.94
CA THR A 169 -19.35 17.11 -26.99
C THR A 169 -19.07 18.47 -27.63
N GLU A 170 -19.75 18.77 -28.74
CA GLU A 170 -19.67 20.11 -29.35
C GLU A 170 -20.14 21.21 -28.38
N LYS A 171 -21.13 20.91 -27.54
CA LYS A 171 -21.73 21.87 -26.59
C LYS A 171 -20.97 21.99 -25.28
N GLY A 172 -20.24 20.96 -24.84
CA GLY A 172 -19.53 20.98 -23.56
C GLY A 172 -18.99 19.61 -23.18
N TRP A 173 -19.23 19.20 -21.94
CA TRP A 173 -18.82 17.91 -21.38
C TRP A 173 -20.02 17.14 -20.82
N ASN A 174 -20.09 15.85 -21.17
CA ASN A 174 -20.97 14.91 -20.50
C ASN A 174 -20.21 14.30 -19.31
N LEU A 175 -20.79 14.40 -18.12
CA LEU A 175 -20.26 13.83 -16.88
C LEU A 175 -20.96 12.50 -16.59
N TYR A 176 -20.16 11.45 -16.47
CA TYR A 176 -20.58 10.11 -16.09
C TYR A 176 -20.02 9.74 -14.71
N VAL A 177 -20.78 8.99 -13.92
CA VAL A 177 -20.38 8.58 -12.55
C VAL A 177 -20.67 7.12 -12.25
N CYS A 178 -19.99 6.59 -11.23
CA CYS A 178 -20.21 5.25 -10.66
C CYS A 178 -19.88 4.08 -11.60
N GLY A 179 -19.01 4.27 -12.60
CA GLY A 179 -18.46 3.17 -13.40
C GLY A 179 -17.36 2.42 -12.66
N ASN A 180 -17.04 1.21 -13.12
CA ASN A 180 -15.87 0.49 -12.63
C ASN A 180 -15.25 -0.42 -13.70
N GLY A 181 -13.93 -0.59 -13.59
CA GLY A 181 -13.24 -1.77 -14.07
C GLY A 181 -12.97 -2.75 -12.92
N GLY A 182 -12.74 -4.01 -13.25
CA GLY A 182 -12.38 -5.05 -12.28
C GLY A 182 -13.08 -6.37 -12.55
N ALA A 183 -13.27 -7.17 -11.49
CA ALA A 183 -13.88 -8.50 -11.58
C ALA A 183 -15.34 -8.48 -12.06
N LYS A 184 -16.10 -7.43 -11.72
CA LYS A 184 -17.45 -7.17 -12.22
C LYS A 184 -17.46 -5.77 -12.85
N PRO A 185 -17.10 -5.64 -14.14
CA PRO A 185 -17.07 -4.34 -14.82
C PRO A 185 -18.48 -3.76 -14.95
N ARG A 186 -18.59 -2.43 -14.88
CA ARG A 186 -19.84 -1.69 -14.95
C ARG A 186 -19.61 -0.36 -15.66
N HIS A 187 -20.46 -0.02 -16.63
CA HIS A 187 -20.47 1.32 -17.21
C HIS A 187 -21.06 2.34 -16.21
N ALA A 188 -20.49 3.54 -16.23
CA ALA A 188 -20.94 4.69 -15.49
C ALA A 188 -22.26 5.23 -16.05
N ASP A 189 -23.09 5.82 -15.20
CA ASP A 189 -24.34 6.46 -15.62
C ASP A 189 -24.11 7.92 -15.94
N LEU A 190 -24.88 8.43 -16.89
CA LEU A 190 -24.88 9.85 -17.24
C LEU A 190 -25.49 10.68 -16.10
N LEU A 191 -24.71 11.57 -15.52
CA LEU A 191 -25.16 12.48 -14.47
C LEU A 191 -25.73 13.77 -15.06
N ALA A 192 -24.96 14.41 -15.96
CA ALA A 192 -25.32 15.66 -16.61
C ALA A 192 -24.59 15.84 -17.95
N THR A 193 -25.16 16.65 -18.84
CA THR A 193 -24.68 16.90 -20.21
C THR A 193 -24.36 18.37 -20.43
N ASP A 194 -23.61 18.65 -21.51
CA ASP A 194 -23.36 20.01 -22.01
C ASP A 194 -22.77 20.96 -20.96
N LEU A 195 -21.92 20.43 -20.08
CA LEU A 195 -21.30 21.20 -19.01
C LEU A 195 -20.09 21.99 -19.51
N ASP A 196 -19.89 23.20 -18.99
CA ASP A 196 -18.58 23.83 -18.97
C ASP A 196 -17.66 23.16 -17.92
N GLU A 197 -16.36 23.45 -17.96
CA GLU A 197 -15.37 22.83 -17.07
C GLU A 197 -15.57 23.19 -15.58
N GLU A 198 -16.00 24.42 -15.27
CA GLU A 198 -16.20 24.85 -13.87
C GLU A 198 -17.40 24.14 -13.27
N THR A 199 -18.51 24.08 -14.01
CA THR A 199 -19.71 23.35 -13.59
C THR A 199 -19.42 21.86 -13.44
N ALA A 200 -18.65 21.28 -14.37
CA ALA A 200 -18.22 19.88 -14.27
C ALA A 200 -17.37 19.62 -13.00
N ILE A 201 -16.42 20.50 -12.67
CA ILE A 201 -15.64 20.38 -11.44
C ILE A 201 -16.53 20.47 -10.21
N ARG A 202 -17.44 21.44 -10.13
CA ARG A 202 -18.36 21.58 -8.99
C ARG A 202 -19.21 20.32 -8.79
N TYR A 203 -19.72 19.73 -9.86
CA TYR A 203 -20.48 18.49 -9.75
C TYR A 203 -19.62 17.29 -9.33
N ILE A 204 -18.35 17.23 -9.76
CA ILE A 204 -17.42 16.20 -9.29
C ILE A 204 -17.08 16.41 -7.82
N ASP A 205 -16.83 17.64 -7.36
CA ASP A 205 -16.58 17.97 -5.94
C ASP A 205 -17.73 17.44 -5.06
N ARG A 206 -18.96 17.81 -5.42
CA ARG A 206 -20.19 17.38 -4.72
C ARG A 206 -20.36 15.87 -4.75
N PHE A 207 -20.18 15.24 -5.92
CA PHE A 207 -20.30 13.79 -6.06
C PHE A 207 -19.30 13.05 -5.18
N LEU A 208 -18.02 13.44 -5.22
CA LEU A 208 -16.97 12.81 -4.44
C LEU A 208 -17.21 12.97 -2.95
N MET A 209 -17.56 14.17 -2.47
CA MET A 209 -17.84 14.40 -1.06
C MET A 209 -19.07 13.65 -0.58
N TYR A 210 -20.15 13.64 -1.37
CA TYR A 210 -21.36 12.90 -1.04
C TYR A 210 -21.08 11.39 -0.95
N TYR A 211 -20.31 10.83 -1.90
CA TYR A 211 -19.86 9.43 -1.83
C TYR A 211 -18.98 9.17 -0.59
N ILE A 212 -18.01 10.03 -0.31
CA ILE A 212 -17.09 9.87 0.84
C ILE A 212 -17.86 9.87 2.16
N GLN A 213 -18.88 10.71 2.29
CA GLN A 213 -19.67 10.85 3.52
C GLN A 213 -20.71 9.74 3.73
N THR A 214 -21.23 9.16 2.65
CA THR A 214 -22.41 8.26 2.74
C THR A 214 -22.11 6.80 2.44
N ALA A 215 -20.97 6.46 1.85
CA ALA A 215 -20.64 5.08 1.53
C ALA A 215 -19.98 4.33 2.69
N ASP A 216 -20.36 3.06 2.87
CA ASP A 216 -19.72 2.17 3.81
C ASP A 216 -18.21 2.01 3.48
N PRO A 217 -17.35 1.74 4.49
CA PRO A 217 -15.95 1.42 4.27
C PRO A 217 -15.74 0.32 3.21
N LEU A 218 -14.72 0.47 2.36
CA LEU A 218 -14.35 -0.47 1.30
C LEU A 218 -15.39 -0.65 0.18
N THR A 219 -16.36 0.26 0.06
CA THR A 219 -17.39 0.23 -0.98
C THR A 219 -16.98 1.02 -2.22
N ARG A 220 -17.04 0.42 -3.42
CA ARG A 220 -16.85 1.13 -4.71
C ARG A 220 -18.03 2.06 -4.99
N THR A 221 -17.83 3.15 -5.73
CA THR A 221 -18.91 4.06 -6.16
C THR A 221 -20.05 3.34 -6.88
N SER A 222 -19.73 2.35 -7.72
CA SER A 222 -20.72 1.49 -8.38
C SER A 222 -21.64 0.74 -7.42
N VAL A 223 -21.06 0.14 -6.36
CA VAL A 223 -21.81 -0.65 -5.36
C VAL A 223 -22.57 0.28 -4.42
N TRP A 224 -21.99 1.44 -4.11
CA TRP A 224 -22.67 2.48 -3.36
C TRP A 224 -23.92 2.96 -4.10
N LEU A 225 -23.83 3.20 -5.41
CA LEU A 225 -24.97 3.60 -6.24
C LEU A 225 -26.10 2.56 -6.22
N GLU A 226 -25.77 1.27 -6.31
CA GLU A 226 -26.74 0.16 -6.24
C GLU A 226 -27.48 0.08 -4.90
N LYS A 227 -26.88 0.60 -3.81
CA LYS A 227 -27.49 0.66 -2.49
C LYS A 227 -28.39 1.88 -2.28
N LEU A 228 -28.31 2.90 -3.14
CA LEU A 228 -29.15 4.09 -3.03
C LEU A 228 -30.58 3.77 -3.51
N GLU A 229 -31.59 4.15 -2.73
CA GLU A 229 -33.00 3.82 -3.02
C GLU A 229 -33.46 4.29 -4.40
N ARG A 230 -33.01 5.48 -4.83
CA ARG A 230 -33.34 6.04 -6.15
C ARG A 230 -32.16 6.04 -7.12
N GLY A 231 -31.09 5.29 -6.81
CA GLY A 231 -29.92 5.14 -7.68
C GLY A 231 -29.36 6.48 -8.20
N ILE A 232 -29.17 6.59 -9.52
CA ILE A 232 -28.61 7.78 -10.16
C ILE A 232 -29.50 9.02 -10.00
N GLU A 233 -30.82 8.86 -9.89
CA GLU A 233 -31.74 9.99 -9.67
C GLU A 233 -31.50 10.64 -8.31
N GLN A 234 -31.18 9.84 -7.27
CA GLN A 234 -30.81 10.39 -5.97
C GLN A 234 -29.53 11.21 -6.06
N VAL A 235 -28.51 10.70 -6.77
CA VAL A 235 -27.25 11.42 -6.96
C VAL A 235 -27.49 12.71 -7.72
N ARG A 236 -28.32 12.70 -8.77
CA ARG A 236 -28.66 13.90 -9.54
C ARG A 236 -29.38 14.94 -8.69
N ASP A 237 -30.35 14.52 -7.88
CA ASP A 237 -31.08 15.42 -6.98
C ASP A 237 -30.14 16.13 -5.99
N VAL A 238 -29.18 15.41 -5.41
CA VAL A 238 -28.23 15.99 -4.43
C VAL A 238 -27.16 16.82 -5.13
N VAL A 239 -26.55 16.30 -6.19
CA VAL A 239 -25.36 16.90 -6.83
C VAL A 239 -25.73 18.05 -7.77
N VAL A 240 -26.79 17.89 -8.58
CA VAL A 240 -27.16 18.86 -9.63
C VAL A 240 -28.25 19.80 -9.12
N HIS A 241 -29.30 19.27 -8.51
CA HIS A 241 -30.46 20.07 -8.08
C HIS A 241 -30.34 20.63 -6.66
N ASP A 242 -29.25 20.32 -5.95
CA ASP A 242 -29.00 20.75 -4.57
C ASP A 242 -30.23 20.53 -3.65
N ARG A 243 -30.91 19.39 -3.82
CA ARG A 243 -32.16 19.09 -3.12
C ARG A 243 -32.03 19.14 -1.59
N LEU A 244 -30.83 18.91 -1.07
CA LEU A 244 -30.52 18.94 0.36
C LEU A 244 -30.01 20.29 0.85
N GLY A 245 -29.71 21.25 -0.04
CA GLY A 245 -29.15 22.56 0.31
C GLY A 245 -27.71 22.50 0.87
N ILE A 246 -26.94 21.47 0.51
CA ILE A 246 -25.59 21.21 1.05
C ILE A 246 -24.48 21.41 0.00
N ALA A 247 -24.80 21.77 -1.24
CA ALA A 247 -23.83 21.86 -2.31
C ALA A 247 -22.64 22.78 -1.98
N ALA A 248 -22.90 23.94 -1.39
CA ALA A 248 -21.86 24.87 -0.98
C ALA A 248 -20.94 24.29 0.11
N ASP A 249 -21.50 23.54 1.06
CA ASP A 249 -20.72 22.88 2.12
C ASP A 249 -19.85 21.76 1.56
N LEU A 250 -20.35 20.98 0.61
CA LEU A 250 -19.59 19.93 -0.06
C LEU A 250 -18.44 20.53 -0.89
N GLU A 251 -18.69 21.61 -1.63
CA GLU A 251 -17.66 22.34 -2.38
C GLU A 251 -16.59 22.92 -1.45
N ALA A 252 -17.00 23.57 -0.35
CA ALA A 252 -16.07 24.13 0.64
C ALA A 252 -15.23 23.05 1.34
N GLN A 253 -15.83 21.88 1.64
CA GLN A 253 -15.10 20.73 2.19
C GLN A 253 -14.06 20.21 1.20
N MET A 254 -14.45 20.02 -0.06
CA MET A 254 -13.52 19.60 -1.10
C MET A 254 -12.37 20.60 -1.27
N GLN A 255 -12.69 21.90 -1.30
CA GLN A 255 -11.68 22.94 -1.44
C GLN A 255 -10.62 22.91 -0.32
N ARG A 256 -11.02 22.65 0.94
CA ARG A 256 -10.08 22.44 2.04
C ARG A 256 -9.15 21.24 1.82
N LEU A 257 -9.65 20.14 1.25
CA LEU A 257 -8.82 18.98 0.90
C LEU A 257 -7.82 19.30 -0.21
N VAL A 258 -8.24 20.07 -1.21
CA VAL A 258 -7.38 20.51 -2.32
C VAL A 258 -6.25 21.41 -1.79
N GLU A 259 -6.57 22.39 -0.95
CA GLU A 259 -5.62 23.37 -0.41
C GLU A 259 -4.65 22.78 0.61
N SER A 260 -5.07 21.75 1.35
CA SER A 260 -4.24 21.08 2.36
C SER A 260 -3.33 20.00 1.78
N TYR A 261 -3.40 19.71 0.48
CA TYR A 261 -2.65 18.60 -0.11
C TYR A 261 -1.13 18.73 0.08
N ARG A 262 -0.53 17.62 0.52
CA ARG A 262 0.91 17.44 0.60
C ARG A 262 1.28 16.07 0.07
N CYS A 263 2.40 15.98 -0.66
CA CYS A 263 2.90 14.70 -1.12
C CYS A 263 3.53 13.93 0.07
N GLU A 264 2.93 12.79 0.42
CA GLU A 264 3.33 11.96 1.57
C GLU A 264 4.83 11.57 1.49
N TRP A 265 5.31 11.20 0.30
CA TRP A 265 6.72 10.87 0.10
C TRP A 265 7.66 12.06 0.23
N THR A 266 7.23 13.24 -0.19
CA THR A 266 8.03 14.46 -0.01
C THR A 266 8.22 14.77 1.47
N GLU A 267 7.19 14.56 2.30
CA GLU A 267 7.31 14.74 3.75
C GLU A 267 8.19 13.68 4.41
N VAL A 268 8.10 12.42 3.97
CA VAL A 268 8.98 11.35 4.46
C VAL A 268 10.44 11.62 4.11
N VAL A 269 10.73 11.94 2.85
CA VAL A 269 12.11 12.16 2.36
C VAL A 269 12.79 13.32 3.11
N ARG A 270 12.04 14.39 3.39
CA ARG A 270 12.53 15.60 4.07
C ARG A 270 12.58 15.50 5.60
N ASN A 271 12.08 14.41 6.19
CA ASN A 271 12.02 14.24 7.64
C ASN A 271 12.82 12.99 8.08
N PRO A 272 14.01 13.17 8.70
CA PRO A 272 14.86 12.07 9.17
C PRO A 272 14.15 11.09 10.12
N GLU A 273 13.27 11.60 10.99
CA GLU A 273 12.49 10.78 11.93
C GLU A 273 11.49 9.88 11.19
N ARG A 274 10.89 10.36 10.09
CA ARG A 274 10.00 9.54 9.27
C ARG A 274 10.78 8.52 8.43
N ARG A 275 11.95 8.89 7.90
CA ARG A 275 12.82 7.96 7.14
C ARG A 275 13.22 6.74 7.96
N ARG A 276 13.46 6.89 9.27
CA ARG A 276 13.95 5.79 10.12
C ARG A 276 12.99 4.59 10.15
N TRP A 277 11.69 4.80 9.96
CA TRP A 277 10.68 3.74 9.95
C TRP A 277 10.75 2.82 8.72
N PHE A 278 11.53 3.19 7.71
CA PHE A 278 11.77 2.38 6.53
C PHE A 278 13.03 1.52 6.63
N ARG A 279 13.83 1.66 7.70
CA ARG A 279 15.01 0.81 7.91
C ARG A 279 14.61 -0.67 7.96
N GLN A 280 15.49 -1.51 7.43
CA GLN A 280 15.25 -2.95 7.47
C GLN A 280 15.36 -3.52 8.89
N PHE A 281 16.38 -3.08 9.65
CA PHE A 281 16.64 -3.55 11.00
C PHE A 281 16.78 -2.39 11.98
N VAL A 282 16.26 -2.59 13.18
CA VAL A 282 16.35 -1.63 14.29
C VAL A 282 17.77 -1.56 14.85
N ASN A 283 18.46 -2.70 14.95
CA ASN A 283 19.72 -2.83 15.68
C ASN A 283 20.99 -2.72 14.81
N THR A 284 20.86 -2.53 13.50
CA THR A 284 22.02 -2.46 12.59
C THR A 284 21.69 -1.74 11.29
N GLN A 285 22.72 -1.23 10.60
CA GLN A 285 22.62 -0.67 9.25
C GLN A 285 22.86 -1.72 8.15
N LYS A 286 23.15 -2.97 8.52
CA LYS A 286 23.23 -4.07 7.55
C LYS A 286 21.88 -4.24 6.84
N VAL A 287 21.92 -4.77 5.62
CA VAL A 287 20.73 -5.15 4.85
C VAL A 287 20.85 -6.60 4.42
N GLN A 288 19.72 -7.28 4.26
CA GLN A 288 19.65 -8.66 3.81
C GLN A 288 18.51 -8.86 2.81
N PRO A 289 18.78 -9.33 1.58
CA PRO A 289 17.72 -9.61 0.61
C PRO A 289 16.71 -10.64 1.15
N GLY A 290 15.43 -10.29 1.11
CA GLY A 290 14.35 -11.11 1.67
C GLY A 290 13.77 -12.17 0.73
N ILE A 291 14.16 -12.17 -0.55
CA ILE A 291 13.71 -13.12 -1.57
C ILE A 291 14.72 -13.21 -2.72
N GLY A 292 14.83 -14.37 -3.37
CA GLY A 292 15.58 -14.54 -4.60
C GLY A 292 14.91 -13.88 -5.81
N LEU A 293 15.71 -13.36 -6.73
CA LEU A 293 15.26 -12.77 -7.98
C LEU A 293 15.81 -13.57 -9.16
N ILE A 294 15.01 -13.71 -10.22
CA ILE A 294 15.40 -14.33 -11.49
C ILE A 294 15.25 -13.35 -12.65
N GLN A 295 16.02 -13.57 -13.72
CA GLN A 295 15.90 -12.83 -14.96
C GLN A 295 14.84 -13.47 -15.86
N GLU A 296 13.88 -12.66 -16.30
CA GLU A 296 12.84 -13.09 -17.23
C GLU A 296 12.47 -11.91 -18.15
N ARG A 297 12.46 -12.15 -19.47
CA ARG A 297 12.18 -11.12 -20.49
C ARG A 297 13.04 -9.85 -20.33
N GLY A 298 14.32 -10.04 -19.98
CA GLY A 298 15.29 -8.95 -19.81
C GLY A 298 15.10 -8.10 -18.54
N GLN A 299 14.24 -8.52 -17.61
CA GLN A 299 14.00 -7.82 -16.35
C GLN A 299 14.04 -8.77 -15.16
N ARG A 300 14.24 -8.24 -13.95
CA ARG A 300 14.27 -9.03 -12.72
C ARG A 300 12.85 -9.18 -12.15
N ARG A 301 12.50 -10.39 -11.72
CA ARG A 301 11.28 -10.64 -10.94
C ARG A 301 11.57 -11.57 -9.76
N PRO A 302 10.71 -11.59 -8.73
CA PRO A 302 10.77 -12.63 -7.70
C PRO A 302 10.73 -14.04 -8.30
N VAL A 303 11.43 -14.97 -7.66
CA VAL A 303 11.30 -16.41 -7.94
C VAL A 303 9.84 -16.86 -7.87
N ASP A 304 9.56 -17.99 -8.51
CA ASP A 304 8.25 -18.61 -8.44
C ASP A 304 7.94 -19.09 -7.02
N TRP A 305 6.64 -19.03 -6.70
CA TRP A 305 6.15 -19.43 -5.40
C TRP A 305 5.65 -20.86 -5.50
N PRO A 306 6.31 -21.85 -4.87
CA PRO A 306 5.80 -23.21 -4.89
C PRO A 306 4.42 -23.27 -4.21
N ALA A 307 3.61 -24.24 -4.65
CA ALA A 307 2.30 -24.51 -4.06
C ALA A 307 2.48 -24.88 -2.57
N ASP A 308 3.41 -25.77 -2.28
CA ASP A 308 3.90 -26.03 -0.93
C ASP A 308 5.21 -25.26 -0.68
N ALA A 309 5.04 -24.03 -0.19
CA ALA A 309 6.16 -23.19 0.26
C ALA A 309 6.14 -23.03 1.78
N SER A 310 5.42 -23.89 2.50
CA SER A 310 5.24 -23.76 3.93
C SER A 310 6.57 -24.05 4.65
N LEU A 311 6.82 -23.40 5.79
CA LEU A 311 7.87 -23.84 6.70
C LEU A 311 7.27 -24.84 7.69
N PRO A 312 8.01 -25.92 8.01
CA PRO A 312 7.58 -26.82 9.08
C PRO A 312 7.45 -26.04 10.40
N PRO A 313 6.57 -26.44 11.31
CA PRO A 313 6.48 -25.83 12.63
C PRO A 313 7.78 -26.06 13.43
N PRO A 314 8.09 -25.23 14.46
CA PRO A 314 9.30 -25.40 15.27
C PRO A 314 9.46 -26.79 15.90
N GLU A 315 8.36 -27.51 16.13
CA GLU A 315 8.34 -28.90 16.63
C GLU A 315 8.88 -29.92 15.61
N GLU A 316 8.90 -29.59 14.33
CA GLU A 316 9.36 -30.44 13.23
C GLU A 316 10.66 -29.92 12.58
N MET A 317 11.15 -28.75 13.02
CA MET A 317 12.43 -28.19 12.58
C MET A 317 13.59 -28.88 13.31
N HIS A 318 14.15 -29.94 12.72
CA HIS A 318 15.31 -30.63 13.27
C HIS A 318 16.62 -29.86 13.06
N LEU A 319 17.39 -29.76 14.14
CA LEU A 319 18.74 -29.21 14.19
C LEU A 319 19.78 -30.34 14.01
N SER A 320 21.03 -29.96 13.75
CA SER A 320 22.16 -30.86 13.52
C SER A 320 22.48 -31.77 14.70
N ASN A 321 22.12 -31.35 15.91
CA ASN A 321 22.24 -32.14 17.14
C ASN A 321 21.10 -33.16 17.34
N GLY A 322 20.14 -33.24 16.41
CA GLY A 322 18.99 -34.16 16.46
C GLY A 322 17.77 -33.63 17.22
N GLU A 323 17.91 -32.52 17.97
CA GLU A 323 16.80 -31.87 18.67
C GLU A 323 15.94 -31.04 17.72
N THR A 324 14.72 -30.73 18.14
CA THR A 324 13.84 -29.80 17.40
C THR A 324 14.07 -28.37 17.87
N LEU A 325 13.81 -27.39 17.01
CA LEU A 325 13.88 -25.97 17.39
C LEU A 325 13.00 -25.69 18.62
N ALA A 326 11.80 -26.27 18.68
CA ALA A 326 10.92 -26.14 19.83
C ALA A 326 11.54 -26.70 21.12
N HIS A 327 12.24 -27.84 21.05
CA HIS A 327 12.95 -28.41 22.19
C HIS A 327 14.09 -27.48 22.64
N ALA A 328 14.93 -27.05 21.70
CA ALA A 328 16.05 -26.16 21.97
C ALA A 328 15.61 -24.81 22.58
N LEU A 329 14.50 -24.24 22.11
CA LEU A 329 13.96 -22.98 22.67
C LEU A 329 13.40 -23.17 24.09
N ARG A 330 12.91 -24.36 24.45
CA ARG A 330 12.39 -24.65 25.79
C ARG A 330 13.47 -25.03 26.80
N ASN A 331 14.42 -25.87 26.38
CA ASN A 331 15.34 -26.55 27.30
C ASN A 331 16.81 -26.14 27.11
N GLY A 332 17.15 -25.46 26.02
CA GLY A 332 18.51 -25.06 25.70
C GLY A 332 18.99 -23.83 26.49
N SER A 333 20.30 -23.57 26.43
CA SER A 333 20.90 -22.35 26.99
C SER A 333 20.35 -21.11 26.30
N ARG A 334 19.98 -20.10 27.09
CA ARG A 334 19.45 -18.82 26.61
C ARG A 334 20.04 -17.68 27.42
N ARG A 335 20.11 -16.50 26.80
CA ARG A 335 20.54 -15.27 27.46
C ARG A 335 19.64 -14.11 27.05
N TRP A 336 19.57 -13.11 27.91
CA TRP A 336 18.93 -11.85 27.57
C TRP A 336 19.85 -11.03 26.67
N VAL A 337 19.38 -10.74 25.46
CA VAL A 337 20.08 -9.95 24.44
C VAL A 337 19.36 -8.61 24.31
N ARG A 338 20.09 -7.51 24.49
CA ARG A 338 19.56 -6.17 24.25
C ARG A 338 19.40 -5.94 22.75
N VAL A 339 18.20 -5.59 22.30
CA VAL A 339 17.88 -5.46 20.87
C VAL A 339 17.54 -4.05 20.40
N GLY A 340 17.28 -3.13 21.33
CA GLY A 340 16.98 -1.74 21.00
C GLY A 340 16.46 -0.98 22.22
N ARG A 341 16.01 0.25 21.99
CA ARG A 341 15.23 1.06 22.94
C ARG A 341 13.75 0.97 22.61
N VAL A 342 12.89 1.26 23.57
CA VAL A 342 11.42 1.29 23.36
C VAL A 342 11.01 2.21 22.21
N GLU A 343 11.69 3.35 22.06
CA GLU A 343 11.44 4.36 21.02
C GLU A 343 11.80 3.88 19.60
N ASP A 344 12.63 2.85 19.47
CA ASP A 344 13.00 2.28 18.18
C ASP A 344 11.89 1.41 17.57
N PHE A 345 10.88 1.05 18.38
CA PHE A 345 9.74 0.23 17.97
C PHE A 345 8.47 1.07 17.95
N PRO A 346 7.72 1.09 16.82
CA PRO A 346 6.54 1.91 16.70
C PRO A 346 5.43 1.39 17.63
N ALA A 347 4.71 2.31 18.27
CA ALA A 347 3.54 1.95 19.08
C ALA A 347 2.47 1.26 18.21
N ASP A 348 1.91 0.15 18.71
CA ASP A 348 0.96 -0.72 18.00
C ASP A 348 1.47 -1.18 16.62
N GLY A 349 2.78 -1.42 16.56
CA GLY A 349 3.48 -1.93 15.40
C GLY A 349 4.66 -2.80 15.80
N ALA A 350 5.60 -2.99 14.86
CA ALA A 350 6.77 -3.81 15.09
C ALA A 350 8.01 -3.31 14.36
N GLY A 351 9.16 -3.71 14.89
CA GLY A 351 10.48 -3.56 14.28
C GLY A 351 11.11 -4.92 14.03
N VAL A 352 12.08 -4.98 13.12
CA VAL A 352 12.85 -6.21 12.86
C VAL A 352 14.22 -6.09 13.49
N VAL A 353 14.66 -7.14 14.16
CA VAL A 353 15.99 -7.29 14.75
C VAL A 353 16.75 -8.34 13.94
N LEU A 354 17.98 -8.05 13.57
CA LEU A 354 18.91 -9.03 13.00
C LEU A 354 19.71 -9.69 14.13
N TYR A 355 19.63 -11.01 14.27
CA TYR A 355 20.38 -11.82 15.25
C TYR A 355 21.09 -12.93 14.48
N GLY A 356 22.42 -12.88 14.40
CA GLY A 356 23.17 -13.67 13.42
C GLY A 356 22.73 -13.34 11.98
N ARG A 357 22.13 -14.34 11.31
CA ARG A 357 21.49 -14.26 10.00
C ARG A 357 19.96 -14.42 10.07
N THR A 358 19.40 -14.64 11.25
CA THR A 358 17.96 -14.74 11.50
C THR A 358 17.32 -13.37 11.75
N GLN A 359 16.12 -13.18 11.22
CA GLN A 359 15.32 -11.98 11.45
C GLN A 359 14.20 -12.26 12.46
N ILE A 360 14.16 -11.45 13.51
CA ILE A 360 13.16 -11.54 14.58
C ILE A 360 12.26 -10.31 14.51
N ALA A 361 10.95 -10.51 14.47
CA ALA A 361 9.96 -9.45 14.58
C ALA A 361 9.68 -9.19 16.06
N VAL A 362 9.79 -7.94 16.49
CA VAL A 362 9.50 -7.50 17.86
C VAL A 362 8.33 -6.52 17.81
N TYR A 363 7.27 -6.85 18.53
CA TYR A 363 5.99 -6.16 18.51
C TYR A 363 5.82 -5.36 19.80
N ARG A 364 5.49 -4.08 19.65
CA ARG A 364 5.11 -3.20 20.75
C ARG A 364 3.60 -3.02 20.73
N PHE A 365 2.88 -3.80 21.54
CA PHE A 365 1.43 -3.73 21.64
C PHE A 365 1.04 -2.68 22.70
N ALA A 366 1.32 -1.41 22.38
CA ALA A 366 1.23 -0.29 23.31
C ALA A 366 -0.18 -0.13 23.91
N SER A 367 -1.22 -0.38 23.13
CA SER A 367 -2.62 -0.35 23.59
C SER A 367 -2.98 -1.40 24.65
N ARG A 368 -2.14 -2.43 24.83
CA ARG A 368 -2.28 -3.46 25.87
C ARG A 368 -1.15 -3.41 26.91
N ASP A 369 -0.21 -2.49 26.77
CA ASP A 369 1.05 -2.44 27.54
C ASP A 369 1.83 -3.77 27.50
N GLU A 370 1.83 -4.43 26.35
CA GLU A 370 2.43 -5.75 26.17
C GLU A 370 3.49 -5.75 25.05
N TRP A 371 4.45 -6.69 25.16
CA TRP A 371 5.51 -6.90 24.18
C TRP A 371 5.61 -8.35 23.78
N TYR A 372 5.84 -8.58 22.49
CA TYR A 372 5.96 -9.92 21.92
C TYR A 372 7.12 -9.98 20.93
N ALA A 373 7.67 -11.17 20.70
CA ALA A 373 8.63 -11.38 19.63
C ALA A 373 8.44 -12.75 18.99
N THR A 374 8.60 -12.80 17.67
CA THR A 374 8.51 -14.02 16.87
C THR A 374 9.60 -14.04 15.81
N GLN A 375 9.80 -15.16 15.12
CA GLN A 375 10.46 -15.12 13.81
C GLN A 375 9.76 -14.10 12.90
N ASN A 376 10.51 -13.40 12.03
CA ASN A 376 9.92 -12.44 11.08
C ASN A 376 9.37 -13.12 9.80
N ILE A 377 9.81 -14.35 9.52
CA ILE A 377 9.36 -15.09 8.35
C ILE A 377 7.99 -15.73 8.58
N CYS A 378 7.03 -15.42 7.70
CA CYS A 378 5.73 -16.04 7.70
C CYS A 378 5.85 -17.49 7.21
N PRO A 379 5.44 -18.49 8.01
CA PRO A 379 5.61 -19.90 7.68
C PRO A 379 4.68 -20.37 6.57
N HIS A 380 3.63 -19.62 6.21
CA HIS A 380 2.74 -20.01 5.10
C HIS A 380 3.45 -20.02 3.75
N LYS A 381 4.25 -18.98 3.46
CA LYS A 381 4.83 -18.73 2.14
C LYS A 381 6.25 -18.14 2.20
N ARG A 382 6.94 -18.31 3.34
CA ARG A 382 8.35 -17.96 3.52
C ARG A 382 8.69 -16.50 3.19
N ALA A 383 7.79 -15.57 3.53
CA ALA A 383 7.99 -14.14 3.34
C ALA A 383 8.36 -13.45 4.65
N LEU A 384 9.42 -12.64 4.64
CA LEU A 384 9.94 -11.89 5.79
C LEU A 384 9.17 -10.59 6.02
N VAL A 385 7.92 -10.73 6.47
CA VAL A 385 6.95 -9.61 6.50
C VAL A 385 6.13 -9.53 7.79
N LEU A 386 6.34 -10.38 8.79
CA LEU A 386 5.47 -10.41 9.97
C LEU A 386 5.53 -9.11 10.79
N ALA A 387 6.70 -8.48 10.92
CA ALA A 387 6.84 -7.16 11.55
C ALA A 387 6.06 -6.04 10.83
N ARG A 388 5.55 -6.30 9.62
CA ARG A 388 4.76 -5.36 8.81
C ARG A 388 3.26 -5.64 8.87
N GLY A 389 2.87 -6.66 9.66
CA GLY A 389 1.49 -7.06 9.85
C GLY A 389 0.70 -6.09 10.74
N LEU A 390 -0.56 -6.43 10.93
CA LEU A 390 -1.47 -5.70 11.80
C LEU A 390 -1.59 -6.45 13.13
N LEU A 391 -1.30 -5.76 14.22
CA LEU A 391 -1.60 -6.24 15.56
C LEU A 391 -3.12 -6.23 15.77
N GLY A 392 -3.62 -7.20 16.50
CA GLY A 392 -5.03 -7.31 16.81
C GLY A 392 -5.28 -8.20 18.02
N ASP A 393 -6.56 -8.39 18.30
CA ASP A 393 -7.06 -9.29 19.32
C ASP A 393 -8.04 -10.28 18.69
N HIS A 394 -7.98 -11.54 19.13
CA HIS A 394 -8.97 -12.55 18.81
C HIS A 394 -9.37 -13.27 20.10
N ASP A 395 -10.54 -12.93 20.62
CA ASP A 395 -11.09 -13.46 21.87
C ASP A 395 -10.11 -13.33 23.06
N GLY A 396 -9.49 -12.15 23.20
CA GLY A 396 -8.51 -11.85 24.25
C GLY A 396 -7.07 -12.26 23.93
N VAL A 397 -6.87 -13.05 22.86
CA VAL A 397 -5.54 -13.48 22.42
C VAL A 397 -4.91 -12.39 21.54
N PRO A 398 -3.72 -11.87 21.91
CA PRO A 398 -3.00 -10.92 21.07
C PRO A 398 -2.48 -11.62 19.81
N THR A 399 -2.68 -10.98 18.66
CA THR A 399 -2.42 -11.59 17.35
C THR A 399 -1.63 -10.69 16.40
N ILE A 400 -0.99 -11.30 15.43
CA ILE A 400 -0.41 -10.65 14.26
C ILE A 400 -1.03 -11.23 12.99
N ALA A 401 -1.62 -10.36 12.16
CA ALA A 401 -2.10 -10.74 10.84
C ALA A 401 -0.98 -10.56 9.80
N CYS A 402 -0.60 -11.65 9.11
CA CYS A 402 0.35 -11.59 8.02
C CYS A 402 -0.12 -10.59 6.95
N PRO A 403 0.69 -9.59 6.58
CA PRO A 403 0.22 -8.53 5.69
C PRO A 403 -0.06 -9.02 4.27
N LEU A 404 0.63 -10.06 3.82
CA LEU A 404 0.48 -10.65 2.48
C LEU A 404 -0.71 -11.61 2.39
N HIS A 405 -0.82 -12.54 3.33
CA HIS A 405 -1.73 -13.69 3.21
C HIS A 405 -2.87 -13.70 4.22
N LYS A 406 -2.92 -12.69 5.11
CA LYS A 406 -3.95 -12.50 6.14
C LYS A 406 -4.09 -13.65 7.15
N LYS A 407 -3.11 -14.56 7.19
CA LYS A 407 -2.99 -15.59 8.24
C LYS A 407 -2.78 -14.93 9.59
N LEU A 408 -3.58 -15.33 10.56
CA LEU A 408 -3.59 -14.78 11.91
C LEU A 408 -2.78 -15.70 12.83
N PHE A 409 -1.81 -15.16 13.55
CA PHE A 409 -0.99 -15.91 14.48
C PHE A 409 -1.13 -15.35 15.89
N ALA A 410 -1.30 -16.22 16.89
CA ALA A 410 -1.25 -15.85 18.29
C ALA A 410 0.19 -15.45 18.67
N LEU A 411 0.39 -14.26 19.24
CA LEU A 411 1.72 -13.77 19.60
C LEU A 411 2.30 -14.46 20.84
N THR A 412 1.44 -15.02 21.69
CA THR A 412 1.83 -15.75 22.91
C THR A 412 2.38 -17.14 22.61
N THR A 413 1.77 -17.85 21.65
CA THR A 413 2.08 -19.27 21.37
C THR A 413 2.66 -19.51 19.98
N GLY A 414 2.56 -18.54 19.07
CA GLY A 414 2.94 -18.65 17.68
C GLY A 414 1.95 -19.42 16.80
N ARG A 415 0.91 -20.05 17.38
CA ARG A 415 -0.05 -20.87 16.63
C ARG A 415 -0.86 -20.05 15.64
N CYS A 416 -1.08 -20.60 14.46
CA CYS A 416 -2.02 -20.05 13.48
C CYS A 416 -3.46 -20.26 13.96
N LEU A 417 -4.24 -19.18 13.98
CA LEU A 417 -5.66 -19.18 14.33
C LEU A 417 -6.56 -19.25 13.08
N SER A 418 -5.97 -19.29 11.87
CA SER A 418 -6.70 -19.38 10.60
C SER A 418 -6.99 -20.81 10.13
N GLY A 419 -6.69 -21.82 10.95
CA GLY A 419 -7.01 -23.23 10.70
C GLY A 419 -5.91 -24.05 10.02
N GLU A 420 -4.81 -23.44 9.57
CA GLU A 420 -3.65 -24.18 9.08
C GLU A 420 -2.73 -24.67 10.20
N PRO A 421 -2.05 -25.83 10.04
CA PRO A 421 -1.07 -26.35 11.00
C PRO A 421 0.27 -25.59 10.89
N LEU A 422 0.24 -24.27 11.08
CA LEU A 422 1.40 -23.39 11.02
C LEU A 422 1.68 -22.83 12.42
N THR A 423 2.95 -22.78 12.80
CA THR A 423 3.39 -22.24 14.08
C THR A 423 4.63 -21.35 13.90
N LEU A 424 4.67 -20.22 14.60
CA LEU A 424 5.83 -19.34 14.69
C LEU A 424 6.71 -19.74 15.88
N ALA A 425 8.03 -19.65 15.73
CA ALA A 425 8.90 -19.55 16.90
C ALA A 425 8.62 -18.22 17.64
N THR A 426 8.44 -18.29 18.95
CA THR A 426 8.24 -17.14 19.85
C THR A 426 9.42 -16.95 20.78
N PHE A 427 9.68 -15.70 21.17
CA PHE A 427 10.78 -15.34 22.05
C PHE A 427 10.25 -14.44 23.19
N PRO A 428 10.57 -14.76 24.47
CA PRO A 428 10.22 -13.89 25.58
C PRO A 428 10.84 -12.50 25.41
N VAL A 429 10.07 -11.47 25.73
CA VAL A 429 10.48 -10.07 25.70
C VAL A 429 10.41 -9.50 27.10
N GLU A 430 11.40 -8.69 27.46
CA GLU A 430 11.42 -7.93 28.70
C GLU A 430 11.85 -6.50 28.41
N VAL A 431 11.17 -5.53 29.03
CA VAL A 431 11.54 -4.12 28.96
C VAL A 431 12.02 -3.67 30.33
N ARG A 432 13.24 -3.14 30.38
CA ARG A 432 13.88 -2.66 31.61
C ARG A 432 14.77 -1.47 31.28
N ASP A 433 14.65 -0.41 32.07
CA ASP A 433 15.36 0.86 31.91
C ASP A 433 15.28 1.45 30.49
N GLY A 434 14.08 1.37 29.87
CA GLY A 434 13.83 1.88 28.51
C GLY A 434 14.47 1.05 27.38
N ALA A 435 15.15 -0.05 27.71
CA ALA A 435 15.73 -0.99 26.76
C ALA A 435 14.84 -2.22 26.57
N VAL A 436 14.79 -2.73 25.35
CA VAL A 436 14.07 -3.95 24.96
C VAL A 436 15.06 -5.10 24.90
N TRP A 437 14.72 -6.20 25.58
CA TRP A 437 15.54 -7.39 25.70
C TRP A 437 14.77 -8.61 25.22
N LEU A 438 15.45 -9.50 24.49
CA LEU A 438 14.90 -10.79 24.07
C LEU A 438 15.65 -11.92 24.75
N HIS A 439 14.93 -12.94 25.22
CA HIS A 439 15.55 -14.15 25.75
C HIS A 439 15.83 -15.12 24.59
N LEU A 440 17.07 -15.19 24.12
CA LEU A 440 17.44 -15.88 22.88
C LEU A 440 18.46 -17.01 23.14
N PRO A 441 18.39 -18.12 22.38
CA PRO A 441 19.47 -19.12 22.35
C PRO A 441 20.72 -18.56 21.63
N PRO A 442 21.83 -19.31 21.53
CA PRO A 442 22.97 -18.96 20.68
C PRO A 442 22.55 -18.64 19.23
N GLU A 443 23.27 -17.72 18.59
CA GLU A 443 22.98 -17.27 17.22
C GLU A 443 23.02 -18.44 16.24
N GLU A 444 24.00 -19.32 16.39
CA GLU A 444 24.24 -20.47 15.53
C GLU A 444 23.05 -21.43 15.49
N LEU A 445 22.37 -21.60 16.63
CA LEU A 445 21.20 -22.46 16.76
C LEU A 445 20.01 -21.90 15.99
N LEU A 446 19.76 -20.59 16.12
CA LEU A 446 18.68 -19.94 15.36
C LEU A 446 18.99 -19.85 13.88
N ASP A 447 20.24 -19.56 13.54
CA ASP A 447 20.70 -19.52 12.15
C ASP A 447 20.51 -20.87 11.48
N GLU A 448 20.77 -21.96 12.19
CA GLU A 448 20.54 -23.29 11.66
C GLU A 448 19.07 -23.49 11.25
N ALA A 449 18.10 -23.07 12.05
CA ALA A 449 16.69 -23.28 11.70
C ALA A 449 16.09 -22.18 10.79
N LEU A 450 16.47 -20.92 11.01
CA LEU A 450 15.72 -19.74 10.57
C LEU A 450 16.59 -18.65 9.90
N ALA A 451 17.85 -18.92 9.55
CA ALA A 451 18.66 -17.93 8.83
C ALA A 451 18.00 -17.53 7.51
N THR A 452 18.03 -16.23 7.19
CA THR A 452 17.35 -15.65 6.02
C THR A 452 17.72 -16.36 4.72
N ASP A 453 19.00 -16.64 4.51
CA ASP A 453 19.52 -17.36 3.35
C ASP A 453 19.09 -18.83 3.29
N ARG A 454 18.67 -19.43 4.40
CA ARG A 454 18.14 -20.80 4.46
C ARG A 454 16.62 -20.88 4.26
N VAL A 455 15.85 -19.93 4.79
CA VAL A 455 14.38 -20.04 4.80
C VAL A 455 13.68 -19.18 3.76
N ALA A 456 14.30 -18.10 3.28
CA ALA A 456 13.71 -17.27 2.24
C ALA A 456 13.73 -17.98 0.87
N LEU A 457 12.67 -17.79 0.09
CA LEU A 457 12.54 -18.41 -1.22
C LEU A 457 13.58 -17.91 -2.20
N GLY A 458 14.15 -18.83 -2.99
CA GLY A 458 15.17 -18.51 -4.00
C GLY A 458 16.51 -18.04 -3.41
N ARG A 459 16.67 -18.14 -2.08
CA ARG A 459 17.93 -17.84 -1.37
C ARG A 459 18.63 -19.11 -0.89
N SER A 460 17.85 -20.16 -0.65
CA SER A 460 18.30 -21.42 -0.07
C SER A 460 18.55 -22.49 -1.10
N SER A 461 19.62 -23.27 -0.92
CA SER A 461 19.82 -24.56 -1.59
C SER A 461 19.10 -25.72 -0.88
N ALA A 462 18.72 -25.56 0.40
CA ALA A 462 18.20 -26.63 1.25
C ALA A 462 16.72 -26.99 0.98
N PHE A 463 16.01 -26.16 0.20
CA PHE A 463 14.60 -26.36 -0.15
C PHE A 463 14.35 -26.21 -1.66
N ALA A 464 15.40 -26.36 -2.47
CA ALA A 464 15.29 -26.46 -3.92
C ALA A 464 14.90 -27.90 -4.28
N THR A 465 13.60 -28.19 -4.28
CA THR A 465 13.03 -29.41 -4.88
C THR A 465 12.25 -29.05 -6.13
#